data_AF-A0A352Z7A3-F1
#
_entry.id   AF-A0A352Z7A3-F1
#
_cell.length_a   1.000
_cell.length_b   1.000
_cell.length_c   1.000
_cell.angle_alpha   90.00
_cell.angle_beta   90.00
_cell.angle_gamma   90.00
#
_symmetry.space_group_name_H-M   'P 1'
#
loop_
_entity.id
_entity.type
_entity.pdbx_description
1 polymer ?
#
loop_
_entity_poly.entity_id
_entity_poly.type
_entity_poly.pdbx_seq_one_letter_code
_entity_poly.pdbx_strand_id
1 'polypeptide(L)'
;MTKTMKKFDLKNQAFPGQETPGKNGSNELPLPDHIQDIKDSCPWFQRDFNLSEKDREVIRKYLDGLTDDEIIEIYYRMRDKKELWDGGYFYPNLQILFGTPFEREKDRREQKIWNEEYGESEVVKWYKEAKEKPCVWWLENHIIARHSLNSCMSCGACTALCPAAEFLDYNPRIIMETVQGKNEDAITQLLKSDTIWYCFQCGSCKTKCPRKNNPFGMISSLRQLSQIKGYHVYSIRGRQQYAARHLWGGNLWNRACTLYFRNIEVKTHRDFGPRHELCFNHKEEYFRKIGACPDMDGLLSGRKVHPETLHELRRLWQAGGALYLWEHIEDSAKKQADESGITIDEYHDKVKTEG
;
A
#
# COMPACT_ATOMS: atom_id res chain seq x y z
N MET A 1 12.92 -43.93 16.19
CA MET A 1 12.92 -43.98 14.72
C MET A 1 12.89 -42.56 14.18
N THR A 2 14.06 -42.02 13.88
CA THR A 2 14.28 -40.71 13.27
C THR A 2 13.72 -40.73 11.85
N LYS A 3 12.54 -40.14 11.63
CA LYS A 3 12.01 -39.89 10.27
C LYS A 3 12.86 -38.81 9.64
N THR A 4 13.88 -39.22 8.89
CA THR A 4 14.60 -38.33 7.98
C THR A 4 13.59 -37.82 6.96
N MET A 5 13.24 -36.53 7.03
CA MET A 5 12.45 -35.90 5.97
C MET A 5 13.22 -36.04 4.66
N LYS A 6 12.61 -36.72 3.68
CA LYS A 6 13.19 -36.91 2.34
C LYS A 6 13.42 -35.52 1.72
N LYS A 7 14.62 -35.26 1.18
CA LYS A 7 14.89 -34.05 0.41
C LYS A 7 14.00 -34.03 -0.84
N PHE A 8 13.25 -32.95 -1.02
CA PHE A 8 12.38 -32.72 -2.18
C PHE A 8 13.22 -32.48 -3.44
N ASP A 9 13.00 -33.28 -4.49
CA ASP A 9 13.75 -33.21 -5.76
C ASP A 9 13.02 -32.31 -6.76
N LEU A 10 13.54 -31.09 -6.87
CA LEU A 10 13.02 -29.99 -7.68
C LEU A 10 12.87 -30.27 -9.17
N LYS A 11 13.54 -31.30 -9.72
CA LYS A 11 13.43 -31.63 -11.14
C LYS A 11 12.37 -32.68 -11.45
N ASN A 12 11.97 -33.49 -10.46
CA ASN A 12 11.25 -34.74 -10.72
C ASN A 12 10.01 -34.96 -9.82
N GLN A 13 9.75 -34.06 -8.87
CA GLN A 13 8.57 -34.13 -8.00
C GLN A 13 7.65 -32.97 -8.34
N ALA A 14 6.50 -33.28 -8.95
CA ALA A 14 5.39 -32.34 -9.03
C ALA A 14 4.67 -32.28 -7.68
N PHE A 15 3.65 -31.42 -7.56
CA PHE A 15 2.79 -31.41 -6.37
C PHE A 15 2.31 -32.83 -6.05
N PRO A 16 1.96 -33.15 -4.80
CA PRO A 16 1.28 -34.40 -4.49
C PRO A 16 0.05 -34.55 -5.41
N GLY A 17 0.17 -35.35 -6.47
CA GLY A 17 -0.87 -35.56 -7.48
C GLY A 17 -0.56 -35.31 -8.96
N GLN A 18 0.59 -34.78 -9.41
CA GLN A 18 0.86 -34.62 -10.87
C GLN A 18 1.99 -35.51 -11.44
N GLU A 19 1.86 -35.90 -12.72
CA GLU A 19 2.90 -36.54 -13.53
C GLU A 19 3.95 -35.55 -14.07
N THR A 20 5.11 -36.08 -14.48
CA THR A 20 6.27 -35.31 -14.98
C THR A 20 5.94 -34.57 -16.28
N PRO A 21 6.40 -33.31 -16.48
CA PRO A 21 5.94 -32.52 -17.63
C PRO A 21 6.46 -33.08 -18.96
N GLY A 22 5.56 -33.34 -19.90
CA GLY A 22 5.91 -33.53 -21.31
C GLY A 22 6.49 -32.24 -21.92
N LYS A 23 7.46 -32.39 -22.82
CA LYS A 23 8.35 -31.34 -23.37
C LYS A 23 7.70 -30.10 -24.04
N ASN A 24 6.37 -29.97 -24.08
CA ASN A 24 5.67 -28.94 -24.85
C ASN A 24 4.58 -28.17 -24.07
N GLY A 25 4.60 -28.14 -22.73
CA GLY A 25 3.61 -27.38 -21.94
C GLY A 25 3.80 -25.87 -22.07
N SER A 26 2.84 -25.17 -22.69
CA SER A 26 2.76 -23.71 -22.66
C SER A 26 2.43 -23.23 -21.24
N ASN A 27 3.02 -22.11 -20.82
CA ASN A 27 2.71 -21.44 -19.54
C ASN A 27 1.42 -20.61 -19.60
N GLU A 28 0.52 -20.89 -20.54
CA GLU A 28 -0.74 -20.15 -20.71
C GLU A 28 -1.92 -21.01 -20.29
N LEU A 29 -2.75 -20.44 -19.41
CA LEU A 29 -3.95 -21.06 -18.84
C LEU A 29 -5.09 -21.11 -19.87
N PRO A 30 -5.87 -22.19 -19.94
CA PRO A 30 -7.07 -22.24 -20.76
C PRO A 30 -8.19 -21.39 -20.14
N LEU A 31 -8.77 -20.49 -20.93
CA LEU A 31 -9.90 -19.64 -20.56
C LEU A 31 -11.23 -20.42 -20.61
N PRO A 32 -12.19 -20.16 -19.70
CA PRO A 32 -13.53 -20.73 -19.76
C PRO A 32 -14.39 -20.16 -20.89
N ASP A 33 -15.19 -21.03 -21.55
CA ASP A 33 -15.88 -20.81 -22.83
C ASP A 33 -16.80 -19.56 -22.96
N HIS A 34 -17.20 -18.94 -21.85
CA HIS A 34 -18.07 -17.75 -21.85
C HIS A 34 -17.31 -16.42 -21.67
N ILE A 35 -15.99 -16.47 -21.52
CA ILE A 35 -15.13 -15.29 -21.41
C ILE A 35 -13.96 -15.47 -22.36
N GLN A 36 -14.17 -15.08 -23.62
CA GLN A 36 -13.21 -15.36 -24.69
C GLN A 36 -11.98 -14.44 -24.68
N ASP A 37 -12.03 -13.21 -24.13
CA ASP A 37 -10.88 -12.29 -24.19
C ASP A 37 -10.82 -11.28 -23.02
N ILE A 38 -10.35 -11.66 -21.83
CA ILE A 38 -10.07 -10.65 -20.78
C ILE A 38 -8.82 -9.80 -21.09
N LYS A 39 -7.89 -10.31 -21.91
CA LYS A 39 -6.70 -9.54 -22.28
C LYS A 39 -7.01 -8.38 -23.25
N ASP A 40 -8.09 -8.49 -24.04
CA ASP A 40 -8.42 -7.52 -25.10
C ASP A 40 -9.81 -6.83 -24.98
N SER A 41 -10.72 -7.22 -24.07
CA SER A 41 -12.10 -6.67 -24.06
C SER A 41 -12.55 -5.87 -22.82
N CYS A 42 -11.72 -5.72 -21.79
CA CYS A 42 -12.02 -4.83 -20.66
C CYS A 42 -10.82 -3.98 -20.28
N PRO A 43 -10.76 -2.74 -20.80
CA PRO A 43 -9.65 -1.84 -20.50
C PRO A 43 -9.38 -1.69 -18.99
N TRP A 44 -10.40 -1.76 -18.12
CA TRP A 44 -10.21 -1.59 -16.67
C TRP A 44 -9.39 -2.67 -15.94
N PHE A 45 -9.06 -3.80 -16.59
CA PHE A 45 -8.11 -4.78 -16.02
C PHE A 45 -6.66 -4.53 -16.42
N GLN A 46 -6.42 -3.58 -17.32
CA GLN A 46 -5.07 -3.19 -17.68
C GLN A 46 -4.44 -2.35 -16.56
N ARG A 47 -3.11 -2.44 -16.48
CA ARG A 47 -2.30 -1.59 -15.61
C ARG A 47 -2.33 -0.16 -16.13
N ASP A 48 -2.23 0.82 -15.23
CA ASP A 48 -2.30 2.25 -15.59
C ASP A 48 -1.35 2.67 -16.73
N PHE A 49 -0.15 2.10 -16.78
CA PHE A 49 0.85 2.42 -17.81
C PHE A 49 0.56 1.81 -19.20
N ASN A 50 -0.39 0.86 -19.29
CA ASN A 50 -0.83 0.28 -20.56
C ASN A 50 -2.09 0.98 -21.10
N LEU A 51 -2.72 1.87 -20.31
CA LEU A 51 -3.97 2.53 -20.66
C LEU A 51 -3.74 3.79 -21.47
N SER A 52 -4.35 3.88 -22.65
CA SER A 52 -4.47 5.14 -23.37
C SER A 52 -5.46 6.09 -22.68
N GLU A 53 -5.44 7.37 -23.03
CA GLU A 53 -6.40 8.36 -22.54
C GLU A 53 -7.85 7.96 -22.84
N LYS A 54 -8.09 7.42 -24.05
CA LYS A 54 -9.39 6.88 -24.45
C LYS A 54 -9.82 5.70 -23.59
N ASP A 55 -8.89 4.81 -23.25
CA ASP A 55 -9.19 3.67 -22.37
C ASP A 55 -9.61 4.16 -20.98
N ARG A 56 -8.91 5.16 -20.43
CA ARG A 56 -9.24 5.76 -19.12
C ARG A 56 -10.63 6.37 -19.11
N GLU A 57 -11.01 7.09 -20.17
CA GLU A 57 -12.35 7.68 -20.29
C GLU A 57 -13.44 6.60 -20.33
N VAL A 58 -13.23 5.54 -21.13
CA VAL A 58 -14.17 4.39 -21.21
C VAL A 58 -14.31 3.70 -19.86
N ILE A 59 -13.20 3.48 -19.15
CA ILE A 59 -13.18 2.89 -17.82
C ILE A 59 -13.97 3.77 -16.85
N ARG A 60 -13.66 5.05 -16.79
CA ARG A 60 -14.30 5.99 -15.86
C ARG A 60 -15.81 6.03 -16.09
N LYS A 61 -16.23 6.16 -17.35
CA LYS A 61 -17.66 6.15 -17.72
C LYS A 61 -18.37 4.87 -17.30
N TYR A 62 -17.72 3.71 -17.44
CA TYR A 62 -18.30 2.45 -16.98
C TYR A 62 -18.41 2.40 -15.46
N LEU A 63 -17.33 2.74 -14.75
CA LEU A 63 -17.30 2.74 -13.28
C LEU A 63 -18.33 3.71 -12.68
N ASP A 64 -18.50 4.89 -13.27
CA ASP A 64 -19.50 5.88 -12.85
C ASP A 64 -20.94 5.40 -13.06
N GLY A 65 -21.15 4.47 -14.00
CA GLY A 65 -22.46 3.86 -14.25
C GLY A 65 -22.85 2.75 -13.27
N LEU A 66 -21.90 2.25 -12.46
CA LEU A 66 -22.16 1.21 -11.46
C LEU A 66 -22.58 1.83 -10.13
N THR A 67 -23.53 1.20 -9.45
CA THR A 67 -23.82 1.44 -8.03
C THR A 67 -22.70 0.91 -7.13
N ASP A 68 -22.72 1.31 -5.85
CA ASP A 68 -21.74 0.83 -4.86
C ASP A 68 -21.85 -0.69 -4.63
N ASP A 69 -23.07 -1.25 -4.62
CA ASP A 69 -23.27 -2.69 -4.45
C ASP A 69 -22.83 -3.49 -5.69
N GLU A 70 -23.14 -3.01 -6.90
CA GLU A 70 -22.78 -3.70 -8.14
C GLU A 70 -21.27 -3.86 -8.30
N ILE A 71 -20.48 -2.81 -8.07
CA ILE A 71 -19.02 -2.87 -8.22
C ILE A 71 -18.39 -3.81 -7.18
N ILE A 72 -18.92 -3.84 -5.96
CA ILE A 72 -18.47 -4.74 -4.88
C ILE A 72 -18.82 -6.19 -5.24
N GLU A 73 -20.06 -6.46 -5.68
CA GLU A 73 -20.50 -7.79 -6.11
C GLU A 73 -19.65 -8.30 -7.28
N ILE A 74 -19.43 -7.46 -8.29
CA ILE A 74 -18.58 -7.79 -9.45
C ILE A 74 -17.18 -8.18 -8.97
N TYR A 75 -16.56 -7.41 -8.07
CA TYR A 75 -15.23 -7.72 -7.54
C TYR A 75 -15.20 -9.08 -6.83
N TYR A 76 -16.12 -9.35 -5.90
CA TYR A 76 -16.11 -10.61 -5.15
C TYR A 76 -16.43 -11.82 -6.02
N ARG A 77 -17.38 -11.69 -6.96
CA ARG A 77 -17.66 -12.72 -7.96
C ARG A 77 -16.42 -13.07 -8.78
N MET A 78 -15.64 -12.07 -9.19
CA MET A 78 -14.39 -12.30 -9.90
C MET A 78 -13.32 -12.92 -9.00
N ARG A 79 -13.10 -12.33 -7.83
CA ARG A 79 -12.10 -12.77 -6.83
C ARG A 79 -12.30 -14.23 -6.43
N ASP A 80 -13.55 -14.66 -6.31
CA ASP A 80 -13.91 -15.99 -5.81
C ASP A 80 -14.18 -17.00 -6.93
N LYS A 81 -14.09 -16.58 -8.21
CA LYS A 81 -14.11 -17.50 -9.35
C LYS A 81 -12.96 -18.50 -9.21
N LYS A 82 -13.31 -19.78 -9.20
CA LYS A 82 -12.37 -20.91 -9.11
C LYS A 82 -12.19 -21.53 -10.49
N GLU A 83 -10.96 -21.89 -10.80
CA GLU A 83 -10.65 -22.77 -11.93
C GLU A 83 -10.04 -24.07 -11.40
N LEU A 84 -10.53 -25.19 -11.93
CA LEU A 84 -10.03 -26.51 -11.57
C LEU A 84 -8.62 -26.67 -12.11
N TRP A 85 -7.72 -27.15 -11.25
CA TRP A 85 -6.37 -27.50 -11.62
C TRP A 85 -5.99 -28.77 -10.87
N ASP A 86 -5.93 -29.87 -11.61
CA ASP A 86 -5.41 -31.21 -11.26
C ASP A 86 -5.29 -31.52 -9.76
N GLY A 87 -6.35 -32.10 -9.18
CA GLY A 87 -6.43 -32.42 -7.76
C GLY A 87 -6.82 -31.24 -6.84
N GLY A 88 -7.01 -30.03 -7.38
CA GLY A 88 -7.41 -28.84 -6.64
C GLY A 88 -8.02 -27.72 -7.50
N TYR A 89 -7.90 -26.48 -7.03
CA TYR A 89 -8.35 -25.28 -7.73
C TYR A 89 -7.51 -24.05 -7.35
N PHE A 90 -7.55 -23.03 -8.20
CA PHE A 90 -6.93 -21.72 -7.96
C PHE A 90 -7.88 -20.57 -8.34
N TYR A 91 -7.48 -19.34 -7.98
CA TYR A 91 -8.26 -18.12 -8.21
C TYR A 91 -7.60 -17.27 -9.31
N PRO A 92 -7.93 -17.49 -10.59
CA PRO A 92 -7.24 -16.85 -11.73
C PRO A 92 -7.28 -15.32 -11.66
N ASN A 93 -8.41 -14.75 -11.23
CA ASN A 93 -8.60 -13.30 -11.27
C ASN A 93 -7.78 -12.54 -10.22
N LEU A 94 -7.24 -13.20 -9.19
CA LEU A 94 -6.32 -12.55 -8.25
C LEU A 94 -5.05 -12.03 -8.95
N GLN A 95 -4.70 -12.61 -10.10
CA GLN A 95 -3.56 -12.20 -10.93
C GLN A 95 -3.78 -10.92 -11.72
N ILE A 96 -5.01 -10.42 -11.81
CA ILE A 96 -5.34 -9.26 -12.64
C ILE A 96 -6.03 -8.15 -11.86
N LEU A 97 -6.70 -8.46 -10.74
CA LEU A 97 -7.46 -7.45 -9.99
C LEU A 97 -6.58 -6.40 -9.31
N PHE A 98 -5.40 -6.80 -8.83
CA PHE A 98 -4.60 -5.96 -7.94
C PHE A 98 -4.20 -4.63 -8.56
N GLY A 99 -4.39 -3.51 -7.87
CA GLY A 99 -3.87 -2.19 -8.27
C GLY A 99 -4.40 -1.65 -9.61
N THR A 100 -5.57 -2.13 -10.06
CA THR A 100 -6.27 -1.61 -11.25
C THR A 100 -7.16 -0.41 -10.89
N PRO A 101 -7.55 0.45 -11.85
CA PRO A 101 -8.56 1.48 -11.61
C PRO A 101 -9.85 0.91 -11.01
N PHE A 102 -10.26 -0.28 -11.46
CA PHE A 102 -11.42 -1.00 -10.93
C PHE A 102 -11.27 -1.31 -9.43
N GLU A 103 -10.16 -1.93 -9.00
CA GLU A 103 -9.94 -2.25 -7.59
C GLU A 103 -9.84 -0.98 -6.73
N ARG A 104 -9.20 0.08 -7.23
CA ARG A 104 -9.12 1.37 -6.51
C ARG A 104 -10.49 2.01 -6.29
N GLU A 105 -11.35 2.03 -7.32
CA GLU A 105 -12.70 2.58 -7.22
C GLU A 105 -13.56 1.74 -6.26
N LYS A 106 -13.49 0.40 -6.40
CA LYS A 106 -14.15 -0.52 -5.48
C LYS A 106 -13.67 -0.34 -4.05
N ASP A 107 -12.38 -0.13 -3.82
CA ASP A 107 -11.82 0.12 -2.48
C ASP A 107 -12.42 1.35 -1.84
N ARG A 108 -12.54 2.46 -2.60
CA ARG A 108 -13.15 3.70 -2.10
C ARG A 108 -14.60 3.48 -1.66
N ARG A 109 -15.41 2.85 -2.51
CA ARG A 109 -16.85 2.64 -2.25
C ARG A 109 -17.09 1.65 -1.10
N GLU A 110 -16.37 0.53 -1.09
CA GLU A 110 -16.48 -0.47 -0.01
C GLU A 110 -16.07 0.13 1.35
N GLN A 111 -15.02 0.95 1.40
CA GLN A 111 -14.58 1.60 2.64
C GLN A 111 -15.57 2.66 3.14
N LYS A 112 -16.26 3.35 2.23
CA LYS A 112 -17.33 4.30 2.59
C LYS A 112 -18.50 3.57 3.26
N ILE A 113 -19.03 2.52 2.63
CA ILE A 113 -20.09 1.68 3.21
C ILE A 113 -19.64 1.10 4.56
N TRP A 114 -18.40 0.63 4.64
CA TRP A 114 -17.84 0.09 5.88
C TRP A 114 -17.84 1.12 7.03
N ASN A 115 -17.47 2.37 6.75
CA ASN A 115 -17.51 3.43 7.75
C ASN A 115 -18.95 3.75 8.20
N GLU A 116 -19.92 3.69 7.28
CA GLU A 116 -21.34 3.90 7.60
C GLU A 116 -21.92 2.77 8.46
N GLU A 117 -21.58 1.51 8.13
CA GLU A 117 -22.07 0.32 8.86
C GLU A 117 -21.57 0.27 10.31
N TYR A 118 -20.29 0.57 10.50
CA TYR A 118 -19.63 0.33 11.78
C TYR A 118 -19.34 1.60 12.60
N GLY A 119 -19.59 2.78 12.03
CA GLY A 119 -19.44 4.07 12.68
C GLY A 119 -18.00 4.47 13.01
N GLU A 120 -17.87 5.55 13.79
CA GLU A 120 -16.59 6.18 14.10
C GLU A 120 -15.99 5.67 15.43
N SER A 121 -14.71 5.31 15.40
CA SER A 121 -13.97 4.95 16.60
C SER A 121 -13.56 6.19 17.42
N GLU A 122 -13.19 5.97 18.69
CA GLU A 122 -12.63 7.02 19.55
C GLU A 122 -11.38 7.68 18.92
N VAL A 123 -10.56 6.88 18.23
CA VAL A 123 -9.37 7.39 17.52
C VAL A 123 -9.76 8.36 16.40
N VAL A 124 -10.80 8.05 15.64
CA VAL A 124 -11.31 8.94 14.59
C VAL A 124 -11.86 10.24 15.18
N LYS A 125 -12.60 10.17 16.29
CA LYS A 125 -13.09 11.36 16.99
C LYS A 125 -11.93 12.24 17.45
N TRP A 126 -10.89 11.64 18.00
CA TRP A 126 -9.68 12.35 18.40
C TRP A 126 -8.96 12.99 17.20
N TYR A 127 -8.86 12.29 16.07
CA TYR A 127 -8.29 12.87 14.83
C TYR A 127 -9.09 14.07 14.32
N LYS A 128 -10.41 14.00 14.34
CA LYS A 128 -11.28 15.11 13.94
C LYS A 128 -11.12 16.32 14.88
N GLU A 129 -11.06 16.09 16.19
CA GLU A 129 -10.76 17.18 17.13
C GLU A 129 -9.38 17.77 16.85
N ALA A 130 -8.36 16.92 16.73
CA ALA A 130 -6.97 17.32 16.52
C ALA A 130 -6.77 18.11 15.22
N LYS A 131 -7.55 17.81 14.18
CA LYS A 131 -7.55 18.53 12.90
C LYS A 131 -7.89 20.01 13.06
N GLU A 132 -8.75 20.36 14.02
CA GLU A 132 -9.17 21.75 14.28
C GLU A 132 -8.26 22.50 15.27
N LYS A 133 -7.36 21.79 15.98
CA LYS A 133 -6.45 22.40 16.97
C LYS A 133 -5.14 22.86 16.33
N PRO A 134 -4.40 23.81 16.91
CA PRO A 134 -3.06 24.18 16.42
C PRO A 134 -2.09 22.98 16.35
N CYS A 135 -1.07 23.04 15.49
CA CYS A 135 -0.04 22.02 15.39
C CYS A 135 0.70 21.82 16.72
N VAL A 136 0.92 22.89 17.49
CA VAL A 136 1.50 22.79 18.84
C VAL A 136 0.64 21.91 19.76
N TRP A 137 -0.69 22.01 19.68
CA TRP A 137 -1.58 21.16 20.48
C TRP A 137 -1.36 19.68 20.17
N TRP A 138 -1.17 19.33 18.90
CA TRP A 138 -0.85 17.95 18.51
C TRP A 138 0.46 17.48 19.16
N LEU A 139 1.51 18.31 19.16
CA LEU A 139 2.79 17.96 19.76
C LEU A 139 2.68 17.67 21.27
N GLU A 140 1.77 18.34 21.96
CA GLU A 140 1.56 18.20 23.40
C GLU A 140 0.63 17.04 23.77
N ASN A 141 -0.28 16.65 22.87
CA ASN A 141 -1.33 15.67 23.15
C ASN A 141 -1.14 14.32 22.45
N HIS A 142 -0.44 14.28 21.31
CA HIS A 142 -0.18 13.03 20.61
C HIS A 142 0.80 12.16 21.42
N ILE A 143 0.41 10.90 21.65
CA ILE A 143 1.09 9.99 22.57
C ILE A 143 2.60 9.88 22.28
N ILE A 144 3.02 9.83 21.03
CA ILE A 144 4.45 9.72 20.65
C ILE A 144 5.15 11.09 20.69
N ALA A 145 4.47 12.15 20.25
CA ALA A 145 5.09 13.47 20.08
C ALA A 145 5.41 14.08 21.44
N ARG A 146 4.47 14.03 22.37
CA ARG A 146 4.60 14.63 23.71
C ARG A 146 5.82 14.12 24.47
N HIS A 147 6.13 12.82 24.35
CA HIS A 147 7.29 12.21 25.00
C HIS A 147 8.60 12.72 24.40
N SER A 148 8.59 13.11 23.12
CA SER A 148 9.79 13.47 22.38
C SER A 148 10.09 14.98 22.39
N LEU A 149 9.10 15.78 22.80
CA LEU A 149 9.11 17.25 22.72
C LEU A 149 10.18 17.89 23.62
N ASN A 150 10.22 17.55 24.91
CA ASN A 150 10.99 18.35 25.88
C ASN A 150 12.41 17.82 26.17
N SER A 151 12.85 16.72 25.56
CA SER A 151 14.12 16.06 25.91
C SER A 151 15.31 16.39 25.01
N CYS A 152 15.10 17.02 23.85
CA CYS A 152 16.19 17.37 22.95
C CYS A 152 17.05 18.50 23.53
N MET A 153 18.37 18.38 23.36
CA MET A 153 19.39 19.36 23.78
C MET A 153 20.23 19.85 22.60
N SER A 154 19.71 19.68 21.37
CA SER A 154 20.36 20.11 20.13
C SER A 154 21.79 19.60 19.88
N CYS A 155 22.14 18.43 20.42
CA CYS A 155 23.51 17.89 20.33
C CYS A 155 23.94 17.37 18.95
N GLY A 156 23.02 17.17 18.00
CA GLY A 156 23.35 16.72 16.63
C GLY A 156 23.65 15.23 16.45
N ALA A 157 23.67 14.41 17.52
CA ALA A 157 23.92 12.98 17.42
C ALA A 157 22.96 12.26 16.45
N CYS A 158 21.69 12.69 16.39
CA CYS A 158 20.71 12.15 15.44
C CYS A 158 21.08 12.43 13.98
N THR A 159 21.72 13.56 13.69
CA THR A 159 22.14 13.96 12.33
C THR A 159 23.38 13.20 11.92
N ALA A 160 24.38 13.10 12.81
CA ALA A 160 25.64 12.40 12.55
C ALA A 160 25.47 10.90 12.22
N LEU A 161 24.35 10.28 12.62
CA LEU A 161 24.05 8.87 12.41
C LEU A 161 23.00 8.62 11.32
N CYS A 162 22.45 9.68 10.72
CA CYS A 162 21.33 9.54 9.81
C CYS A 162 21.83 9.26 8.39
N PRO A 163 21.50 8.11 7.78
CA PRO A 163 21.87 7.86 6.38
C PRO A 163 21.21 8.88 5.44
N ALA A 164 19.98 9.31 5.73
CA ALA A 164 19.33 10.33 4.90
C ALA A 164 20.06 11.69 4.93
N ALA A 165 20.72 12.04 6.04
CA ALA A 165 21.50 13.28 6.13
C ALA A 165 22.80 13.24 5.32
N GLU A 166 23.26 12.05 4.93
CA GLU A 166 24.44 11.86 4.08
C GLU A 166 24.11 12.09 2.60
N PHE A 167 22.91 11.71 2.16
CA PHE A 167 22.53 11.71 0.74
C PHE A 167 21.49 12.77 0.36
N LEU A 168 20.81 13.38 1.33
CA LEU A 168 19.73 14.36 1.12
C LEU A 168 19.97 15.58 2.00
N ASP A 169 19.37 16.72 1.62
CA ASP A 169 19.28 17.88 2.50
C ASP A 169 18.30 17.60 3.64
N TYR A 170 18.79 16.87 4.64
CA TYR A 170 17.98 16.35 5.72
C TYR A 170 18.73 16.47 7.05
N ASN A 171 18.12 17.20 7.99
CA ASN A 171 18.70 17.39 9.32
C ASN A 171 17.66 17.10 10.41
N PRO A 172 17.68 15.90 11.02
CA PRO A 172 16.73 15.56 12.07
C PRO A 172 16.93 16.39 13.34
N ARG A 173 18.09 17.04 13.56
CA ARG A 173 18.26 17.96 14.68
C ARG A 173 17.44 19.24 14.47
N ILE A 174 17.48 19.82 13.28
CA ILE A 174 16.71 21.04 12.97
C ILE A 174 15.21 20.79 13.15
N ILE A 175 14.70 19.62 12.70
CA ILE A 175 13.31 19.23 12.96
C ILE A 175 12.97 19.25 14.45
N MET A 176 13.86 18.68 15.29
CA MET A 176 13.66 18.67 16.75
C MET A 176 13.72 20.08 17.36
N GLU A 177 14.59 20.95 16.86
CA GLU A 177 14.67 22.35 17.28
C GLU A 177 13.39 23.12 16.90
N THR A 178 12.87 22.92 15.67
CA THR A 178 11.63 23.54 15.20
C THR A 178 10.44 23.18 16.10
N VAL A 179 10.25 21.89 16.41
CA VAL A 179 9.13 21.46 17.26
C VAL A 179 9.30 21.92 18.71
N GLN A 180 10.54 21.99 19.23
CA GLN A 180 10.82 22.50 20.57
C GLN A 180 10.55 24.00 20.70
N GLY A 181 10.75 24.76 19.63
CA GLY A 181 10.43 26.18 19.60
C GLY A 181 8.93 26.47 19.72
N LYS A 182 8.06 25.46 19.52
CA LYS A 182 6.58 25.59 19.57
C LYS A 182 6.04 26.77 18.77
N ASN A 183 6.72 27.15 17.70
CA ASN A 183 6.28 28.20 16.80
C ASN A 183 5.36 27.58 15.74
N GLU A 184 4.08 27.97 15.77
CA GLU A 184 3.03 27.39 14.91
C GLU A 184 3.33 27.56 13.42
N ASP A 185 3.83 28.73 13.01
CA ASP A 185 4.16 29.01 11.61
C ASP A 185 5.33 28.15 11.14
N ALA A 186 6.40 28.07 11.94
CA ALA A 186 7.57 27.25 11.62
C ALA A 186 7.21 25.76 11.52
N ILE A 187 6.35 25.27 12.42
CA ILE A 187 5.85 23.88 12.36
C ILE A 187 4.99 23.70 11.10
N THR A 188 4.11 24.64 10.79
CA THR A 188 3.27 24.56 9.58
C THR A 188 4.11 24.53 8.30
N GLN A 189 5.15 25.36 8.20
CA GLN A 189 6.08 25.32 7.06
C GLN A 189 6.83 23.99 6.97
N LEU A 190 7.28 23.45 8.11
CA LEU A 190 7.92 22.14 8.16
C LEU A 190 6.97 21.03 7.66
N LEU A 191 5.70 21.03 8.06
CA LEU A 191 4.70 20.05 7.64
C LEU A 191 4.38 20.13 6.14
N LYS A 192 4.50 21.31 5.53
CA LYS A 192 4.30 21.50 4.08
C LYS A 192 5.52 21.11 3.24
N SER A 193 6.68 20.90 3.87
CA SER A 193 7.95 20.61 3.18
C SER A 193 8.19 19.11 2.95
N ASP A 194 9.10 18.78 2.02
CA ASP A 194 9.59 17.40 1.83
C ASP A 194 10.44 16.89 2.99
N THR A 195 10.96 17.78 3.84
CA THR A 195 11.94 17.49 4.88
C THR A 195 11.51 16.33 5.79
N ILE A 196 10.26 16.31 6.27
CA ILE A 196 9.80 15.22 7.15
C ILE A 196 9.72 13.87 6.43
N TRP A 197 9.61 13.86 5.10
CA TRP A 197 9.46 12.67 4.26
C TRP A 197 10.80 12.02 3.87
N TYR A 198 11.92 12.73 3.97
CA TYR A 198 13.26 12.17 3.75
C TYR A 198 13.72 11.20 4.83
N CYS A 199 13.05 11.15 5.99
CA CYS A 199 13.37 10.16 7.01
C CYS A 199 13.07 8.72 6.52
N PHE A 200 14.09 7.86 6.46
CA PHE A 200 13.91 6.44 6.10
C PHE A 200 13.27 5.59 7.20
N GLN A 201 12.93 6.18 8.35
CA GLN A 201 12.34 5.45 9.48
C GLN A 201 13.22 4.25 9.93
N CYS A 202 14.56 4.39 9.86
CA CYS A 202 15.50 3.32 10.25
C CYS A 202 15.70 3.17 11.77
N GLY A 203 15.36 4.20 12.56
CA GLY A 203 15.44 4.17 14.03
C GLY A 203 16.82 4.41 14.66
N SER A 204 17.89 4.57 13.87
CA SER A 204 19.26 4.81 14.39
C SER A 204 19.34 5.98 15.38
N CYS A 205 18.64 7.08 15.09
CA CYS A 205 18.62 8.29 15.92
C CYS A 205 18.04 8.06 17.34
N LYS A 206 17.07 7.13 17.49
CA LYS A 206 16.49 6.78 18.80
C LYS A 206 17.49 6.02 19.66
N THR A 207 18.20 5.06 19.06
CA THR A 207 19.11 4.14 19.79
C THR A 207 20.34 4.83 20.37
N LYS A 208 20.78 5.93 19.76
CA LYS A 208 22.02 6.64 20.13
C LYS A 208 21.78 8.02 20.75
N CYS A 209 20.53 8.41 20.97
CA CYS A 209 20.25 9.68 21.62
C CYS A 209 20.75 9.66 23.08
N PRO A 210 21.67 10.56 23.49
CA PRO A 210 22.21 10.57 24.87
C PRO A 210 21.14 10.92 25.92
N ARG A 211 20.04 11.55 25.48
CA ARG A 211 18.88 11.90 26.32
C ARG A 211 17.77 10.85 26.28
N LYS A 212 18.00 9.69 25.62
CA LYS A 212 16.98 8.67 25.35
C LYS A 212 15.72 9.25 24.68
N ASN A 213 15.89 10.30 23.88
CA ASN A 213 14.80 10.91 23.12
C ASN A 213 14.44 10.04 21.90
N ASN A 214 13.27 10.28 21.30
CA ASN A 214 12.76 9.54 20.15
C ASN A 214 12.48 10.44 18.92
N PRO A 215 13.52 10.98 18.23
CA PRO A 215 13.32 11.75 17.00
C PRO A 215 12.58 10.96 15.91
N PHE A 216 12.83 9.64 15.82
CA PHE A 216 12.10 8.72 14.93
C PHE A 216 10.57 8.85 15.12
N GLY A 217 10.11 8.74 16.36
CA GLY A 217 8.69 8.83 16.69
C GLY A 217 8.12 10.23 16.48
N MET A 218 8.89 11.28 16.79
CA MET A 218 8.49 12.66 16.51
C MET A 218 8.23 12.87 15.02
N ILE A 219 9.16 12.45 14.15
CA ILE A 219 9.01 12.61 12.70
C ILE A 219 7.84 11.78 12.16
N SER A 220 7.66 10.55 12.65
CA SER A 220 6.48 9.74 12.29
C SER A 220 5.17 10.42 12.68
N SER A 221 5.14 11.07 13.84
CA SER A 221 3.97 11.82 14.31
C SER A 221 3.72 13.08 13.48
N LEU A 222 4.77 13.79 13.06
CA LEU A 222 4.67 14.95 12.17
C LEU A 222 4.12 14.56 10.80
N ARG A 223 4.52 13.41 10.24
CA ARG A 223 3.93 12.90 8.97
C ARG A 223 2.43 12.67 9.11
N GLN A 224 2.01 12.06 10.21
CA GLN A 224 0.60 11.85 10.49
C GLN A 224 -0.15 13.18 10.65
N LEU A 225 0.42 14.13 11.40
CA LEU A 225 -0.17 15.48 11.54
C LEU A 225 -0.28 16.18 10.18
N SER A 226 0.75 16.08 9.34
CA SER A 226 0.74 16.62 7.98
C SER A 226 -0.37 16.00 7.13
N GLN A 227 -0.65 14.71 7.31
CA GLN A 227 -1.77 14.04 6.66
C GLN A 227 -3.09 14.59 7.20
N ILE A 228 -3.32 14.56 8.52
CA ILE A 228 -4.53 15.06 9.20
C ILE A 228 -4.85 16.52 8.82
N LYS A 229 -3.84 17.38 8.75
CA LYS A 229 -3.99 18.80 8.38
C LYS A 229 -4.19 19.03 6.87
N GLY A 230 -3.99 18.00 6.05
CA GLY A 230 -3.95 18.15 4.60
C GLY A 230 -2.71 18.89 4.09
N TYR A 231 -1.66 19.08 4.91
CA TYR A 231 -0.42 19.76 4.50
C TYR A 231 0.52 18.90 3.67
N HIS A 232 0.33 17.58 3.69
CA HIS A 232 1.12 16.63 2.90
C HIS A 232 1.06 16.92 1.39
N VAL A 233 -0.04 17.53 0.92
CA VAL A 233 -0.29 17.90 -0.48
C VAL A 233 0.72 18.90 -1.07
N TYR A 234 1.32 19.75 -0.22
CA TYR A 234 2.31 20.75 -0.63
C TYR A 234 3.70 20.13 -0.87
N SER A 235 3.94 18.93 -0.34
CA SER A 235 5.18 18.18 -0.47
C SER A 235 5.07 17.16 -1.61
N ILE A 236 6.13 17.02 -2.41
CA ILE A 236 6.20 16.00 -3.47
C ILE A 236 6.15 14.60 -2.85
N ARG A 237 6.97 14.38 -1.82
CA ARG A 237 7.01 13.11 -1.11
C ARG A 237 5.77 12.86 -0.25
N GLY A 238 5.11 13.92 0.19
CA GLY A 238 3.86 13.86 0.96
C GLY A 238 2.65 13.48 0.11
N ARG A 239 2.50 14.02 -1.11
CA ARG A 239 1.39 13.65 -2.00
C ARG A 239 1.56 12.26 -2.65
N GLN A 240 2.79 11.73 -2.70
CA GLN A 240 3.08 10.32 -3.00
C GLN A 240 2.40 9.32 -2.05
N GLN A 241 1.92 9.77 -0.87
CA GLN A 241 1.10 8.94 0.02
C GLN A 241 -0.21 8.48 -0.64
N TYR A 242 -0.71 9.21 -1.65
CA TYR A 242 -1.86 8.80 -2.43
C TYR A 242 -1.60 7.50 -3.22
N ALA A 243 -0.51 7.44 -3.99
CA ALA A 243 -0.10 6.21 -4.68
C ALA A 243 0.23 5.08 -3.69
N ALA A 244 0.90 5.40 -2.58
CA ALA A 244 1.21 4.45 -1.51
C ALA A 244 -0.04 3.84 -0.87
N ARG A 245 -1.10 4.64 -0.66
CA ARG A 245 -2.39 4.18 -0.14
C ARG A 245 -3.02 3.16 -1.07
N HIS A 246 -3.00 3.38 -2.39
CA HIS A 246 -3.57 2.41 -3.33
C HIS A 246 -2.71 1.17 -3.51
N LEU A 247 -1.39 1.27 -3.38
CA LEU A 247 -0.50 0.12 -3.44
C LEU A 247 -0.58 -0.70 -2.15
N TRP A 248 -0.12 -0.17 -1.03
CA TRP A 248 -0.01 -0.91 0.23
C TRP A 248 -1.34 -1.00 0.97
N GLY A 249 -2.11 0.09 1.02
CA GLY A 249 -3.44 0.11 1.64
C GLY A 249 -4.44 -0.76 0.89
N GLY A 250 -4.44 -0.71 -0.45
CA GLY A 250 -5.26 -1.60 -1.28
C GLY A 250 -4.89 -3.08 -1.12
N ASN A 251 -3.60 -3.42 -1.04
CA ASN A 251 -3.18 -4.79 -0.75
C ASN A 251 -3.56 -5.24 0.66
N LEU A 252 -3.43 -4.38 1.67
CA LEU A 252 -3.89 -4.69 3.02
C LEU A 252 -5.39 -4.98 2.99
N TRP A 253 -6.17 -4.06 2.41
CA TRP A 253 -7.62 -4.15 2.32
C TRP A 253 -8.12 -5.43 1.64
N ASN A 254 -7.45 -5.86 0.57
CA ASN A 254 -7.91 -6.96 -0.28
C ASN A 254 -7.22 -8.30 -0.02
N ARG A 255 -6.01 -8.28 0.56
CA ARG A 255 -5.08 -9.43 0.61
C ARG A 255 -4.35 -9.58 1.95
N ALA A 256 -4.66 -8.77 2.95
CA ALA A 256 -4.01 -8.78 4.27
C ALA A 256 -2.46 -8.73 4.22
N CYS A 257 -1.89 -8.14 3.17
CA CYS A 257 -0.46 -8.07 2.97
C CYS A 257 -0.10 -6.69 2.43
N THR A 258 1.03 -6.11 2.82
CA THR A 258 1.48 -4.82 2.25
C THR A 258 2.17 -5.00 0.91
N LEU A 259 3.02 -6.02 0.81
CA LEU A 259 3.80 -6.34 -0.39
C LEU A 259 3.23 -7.59 -1.05
N TYR A 260 2.32 -7.38 -2.01
CA TYR A 260 1.82 -8.48 -2.79
C TYR A 260 2.82 -8.83 -3.90
N PHE A 261 3.21 -10.11 -3.96
CA PHE A 261 4.30 -10.61 -4.81
C PHE A 261 4.08 -10.39 -6.31
N ARG A 262 2.86 -10.02 -6.72
CA ARG A 262 2.52 -9.67 -8.10
C ARG A 262 2.67 -8.18 -8.43
N ASN A 263 2.79 -7.27 -7.45
CA ASN A 263 2.96 -5.83 -7.71
C ASN A 263 4.30 -5.48 -8.36
N ILE A 264 5.30 -6.35 -8.25
CA ILE A 264 6.65 -6.06 -8.74
C ILE A 264 6.63 -6.13 -10.26
N GLU A 265 7.28 -5.16 -10.90
CA GLU A 265 7.46 -5.13 -12.34
C GLU A 265 8.95 -5.04 -12.67
N VAL A 266 9.41 -5.91 -13.57
CA VAL A 266 10.83 -5.99 -13.95
C VAL A 266 11.37 -4.66 -14.46
N LYS A 267 10.58 -3.93 -15.27
CA LYS A 267 11.00 -2.67 -15.89
C LYS A 267 11.23 -1.55 -14.88
N THR A 268 10.47 -1.53 -13.78
CA THR A 268 10.49 -0.48 -12.75
C THR A 268 11.38 -0.82 -11.56
N HIS A 269 11.82 -2.08 -11.42
CA HIS A 269 12.69 -2.55 -10.32
C HIS A 269 14.02 -3.10 -10.86
N ARG A 270 14.79 -2.22 -11.53
CA ARG A 270 16.09 -2.58 -12.13
C ARG A 270 17.19 -2.77 -11.09
N ASP A 271 17.04 -2.12 -9.95
CA ASP A 271 17.92 -2.18 -8.78
C ASP A 271 17.98 -3.59 -8.14
N PHE A 272 16.99 -4.45 -8.41
CA PHE A 272 16.99 -5.84 -7.92
C PHE A 272 17.99 -6.75 -8.67
N GLY A 273 18.68 -6.20 -9.66
CA GLY A 273 19.79 -6.85 -10.35
C GLY A 273 19.37 -7.78 -11.48
N PRO A 274 20.35 -8.35 -12.20
CA PRO A 274 20.13 -9.01 -13.49
C PRO A 274 19.34 -10.33 -13.40
N ARG A 275 19.26 -10.94 -12.20
CA ARG A 275 18.47 -12.17 -11.99
C ARG A 275 17.01 -11.89 -11.71
N HIS A 276 16.63 -10.64 -11.44
CA HIS A 276 15.27 -10.29 -11.05
C HIS A 276 14.24 -10.69 -12.10
N GLU A 277 14.52 -10.43 -13.38
CA GLU A 277 13.63 -10.80 -14.49
C GLU A 277 13.37 -12.32 -14.54
N LEU A 278 14.43 -13.11 -14.41
CA LEU A 278 14.33 -14.57 -14.33
C LEU A 278 13.50 -15.00 -13.10
N CYS A 279 13.76 -14.41 -11.93
CA CYS A 279 13.00 -14.70 -10.71
C CYS A 279 11.51 -14.37 -10.87
N PHE A 280 11.19 -13.25 -11.50
CA PHE A 280 9.83 -12.79 -11.71
C PHE A 280 9.07 -13.65 -12.73
N ASN A 281 9.72 -14.03 -13.83
CA ASN A 281 9.12 -14.88 -14.86
C ASN A 281 8.87 -16.31 -14.35
N HIS A 282 9.69 -16.79 -13.42
CA HIS A 282 9.58 -18.11 -12.79
C HIS A 282 8.98 -18.08 -11.38
N LYS A 283 8.32 -16.98 -10.97
CA LYS A 283 7.84 -16.80 -9.59
C LYS A 283 6.95 -17.94 -9.09
N GLU A 284 6.05 -18.45 -9.94
CA GLU A 284 5.16 -19.57 -9.56
C GLU A 284 5.96 -20.84 -9.26
N GLU A 285 7.00 -21.10 -10.05
CA GLU A 285 7.94 -22.19 -9.81
C GLU A 285 8.64 -22.00 -8.47
N TYR A 286 9.16 -20.81 -8.16
CA TYR A 286 9.83 -20.54 -6.88
C TYR A 286 8.90 -20.65 -5.68
N PHE A 287 7.68 -20.12 -5.77
CA PHE A 287 6.66 -20.30 -4.74
C PHE A 287 6.39 -21.78 -4.50
N ARG A 288 6.31 -22.59 -5.57
CA ARG A 288 6.20 -24.05 -5.47
C ARG A 288 7.40 -24.70 -4.78
N LYS A 289 8.64 -24.28 -5.08
CA LYS A 289 9.86 -24.85 -4.45
C LYS A 289 9.86 -24.73 -2.93
N ILE A 290 9.22 -23.68 -2.40
CA ILE A 290 9.16 -23.39 -0.97
C ILE A 290 7.84 -23.81 -0.32
N GLY A 291 6.93 -24.45 -1.07
CA GLY A 291 5.63 -24.93 -0.59
C GLY A 291 4.57 -23.83 -0.43
N ALA A 292 4.74 -22.65 -1.04
CA ALA A 292 3.77 -21.56 -0.97
C ALA A 292 2.51 -21.85 -1.80
N CYS A 293 1.44 -21.07 -1.58
CA CYS A 293 0.11 -21.28 -2.15
C CYS A 293 -0.35 -20.07 -2.99
N PRO A 294 0.36 -19.68 -4.07
CA PRO A 294 0.03 -18.46 -4.82
C PRO A 294 -1.38 -18.53 -5.41
N ASP A 295 -2.24 -17.58 -5.02
CA ASP A 295 -3.64 -17.45 -5.45
C ASP A 295 -4.47 -18.72 -5.27
N MET A 296 -4.20 -19.48 -4.22
CA MET A 296 -4.94 -20.66 -3.82
C MET A 296 -5.36 -20.54 -2.36
N ASP A 297 -6.27 -21.40 -1.92
CA ASP A 297 -6.47 -21.59 -0.49
C ASP A 297 -5.25 -22.28 0.12
N GLY A 298 -4.98 -22.02 1.40
CA GLY A 298 -3.85 -22.62 2.11
C GLY A 298 -3.45 -21.85 3.35
N LEU A 299 -2.35 -22.25 3.98
CA LEU A 299 -1.81 -21.60 5.18
C LEU A 299 -0.54 -20.79 4.90
N LEU A 300 0.08 -21.00 3.75
CA LEU A 300 1.40 -20.47 3.43
C LEU A 300 1.31 -19.20 2.57
N SER A 301 2.48 -18.67 2.20
CA SER A 301 2.61 -17.40 1.47
C SER A 301 1.87 -17.41 0.13
N GLY A 302 1.41 -16.23 -0.31
CA GLY A 302 0.74 -16.07 -1.60
C GLY A 302 -0.73 -16.51 -1.65
N ARG A 303 -1.24 -17.11 -0.57
CA ARG A 303 -2.64 -17.58 -0.49
C ARG A 303 -3.67 -16.48 -0.68
N LYS A 304 -4.85 -16.88 -1.13
CA LYS A 304 -6.07 -16.08 -0.97
C LYS A 304 -6.44 -16.02 0.51
N VAL A 305 -6.72 -14.82 1.01
CA VAL A 305 -7.14 -14.63 2.39
C VAL A 305 -8.64 -14.89 2.51
N HIS A 306 -9.05 -15.64 3.53
CA HIS A 306 -10.46 -15.94 3.77
C HIS A 306 -11.25 -14.65 4.07
N PRO A 307 -12.51 -14.51 3.60
CA PRO A 307 -13.33 -13.33 3.87
C PRO A 307 -13.44 -12.96 5.36
N GLU A 308 -13.64 -13.95 6.23
CA GLU A 308 -13.69 -13.73 7.69
C GLU A 308 -12.39 -13.10 8.23
N THR A 309 -11.22 -13.57 7.79
CA THR A 309 -9.94 -12.99 8.20
C THR A 309 -9.79 -11.56 7.68
N LEU A 310 -10.25 -11.27 6.46
CA LEU A 310 -10.26 -9.90 5.95
C LEU A 310 -11.22 -9.02 6.77
N HIS A 311 -12.40 -9.53 7.13
CA HIS A 311 -13.37 -8.82 7.96
C HIS A 311 -12.74 -8.41 9.30
N GLU A 312 -12.15 -9.36 10.04
CA GLU A 312 -11.45 -9.08 11.30
C GLU A 312 -10.35 -8.03 11.16
N LEU A 313 -9.51 -8.14 10.14
CA LEU A 313 -8.42 -7.17 9.92
C LEU A 313 -8.95 -5.78 9.56
N ARG A 314 -10.00 -5.69 8.73
CA ARG A 314 -10.65 -4.43 8.37
C ARG A 314 -11.29 -3.76 9.58
N ARG A 315 -11.87 -4.54 10.51
CA ARG A 315 -12.35 -4.02 11.80
C ARG A 315 -11.22 -3.39 12.61
N LEU A 316 -10.03 -4.01 12.65
CA LEU A 316 -8.88 -3.44 13.35
C LEU A 316 -8.41 -2.13 12.71
N TRP A 317 -8.34 -2.05 11.38
CA TRP A 317 -7.94 -0.83 10.67
C TRP A 317 -8.94 0.31 10.84
N GLN A 318 -10.23 0.00 10.77
CA GLN A 318 -11.29 0.94 11.05
C GLN A 318 -11.20 1.46 12.50
N ALA A 319 -11.08 0.56 13.48
CA ALA A 319 -10.96 0.93 14.88
C ALA A 319 -9.71 1.82 15.13
N GLY A 320 -8.60 1.49 14.49
CA GLY A 320 -7.35 2.26 14.54
C GLY A 320 -7.36 3.59 13.77
N GLY A 321 -8.46 3.95 13.10
CA GLY A 321 -8.59 5.21 12.37
C GLY A 321 -7.83 5.25 11.03
N ALA A 322 -7.40 4.10 10.50
CA ALA A 322 -6.68 4.04 9.23
C ALA A 322 -7.59 4.44 8.06
N LEU A 323 -8.88 4.05 8.09
CA LEU A 323 -9.84 4.42 7.05
C LEU A 323 -10.08 5.93 7.00
N TYR A 324 -10.13 6.60 8.15
CA TYR A 324 -10.22 8.07 8.20
C TYR A 324 -9.00 8.76 7.57
N LEU A 325 -7.79 8.24 7.84
CA LEU A 325 -6.57 8.76 7.20
C LEU A 325 -6.57 8.52 5.69
N TRP A 326 -7.00 7.34 5.24
CA TRP A 326 -7.08 7.02 3.81
C TRP A 326 -8.12 7.89 3.10
N GLU A 327 -9.30 8.08 3.66
CA GLU A 327 -10.33 8.98 3.16
C GLU A 327 -9.81 10.41 3.03
N HIS A 328 -9.12 10.93 4.06
CA HIS A 328 -8.58 12.28 4.01
C HIS A 328 -7.46 12.43 2.96
N ILE A 329 -6.68 11.39 2.68
CA ILE A 329 -5.70 11.35 1.57
C ILE A 329 -6.43 11.35 0.21
N GLU A 330 -7.52 10.59 0.08
CA GLU A 330 -8.35 10.53 -1.14
C GLU A 330 -9.00 11.88 -1.45
N ASP A 331 -9.62 12.52 -0.46
CA ASP A 331 -10.25 13.84 -0.60
C ASP A 331 -9.22 14.91 -0.98
N SER A 332 -8.05 14.86 -0.36
CA SER A 332 -6.94 15.76 -0.66
C SER A 332 -6.44 15.58 -2.10
N ALA A 333 -6.28 14.33 -2.54
CA ALA A 333 -5.85 14.00 -3.90
C ALA A 333 -6.90 14.41 -4.94
N LYS A 334 -8.18 14.16 -4.68
CA LYS A 334 -9.29 14.58 -5.55
C LYS A 334 -9.30 16.10 -5.74
N LYS A 335 -9.18 16.85 -4.65
CA LYS A 335 -9.11 18.31 -4.71
C LYS A 335 -7.93 18.79 -5.57
N GLN A 336 -6.75 18.19 -5.42
CA GLN A 336 -5.58 18.55 -6.24
C GLN A 336 -5.71 18.16 -7.71
N ALA A 337 -6.39 17.04 -8.00
CA ALA A 337 -6.70 16.61 -9.36
C ALA A 337 -7.64 17.63 -10.03
N ASP A 338 -8.73 17.99 -9.34
CA ASP A 338 -9.70 19.00 -9.80
C ASP A 338 -9.04 20.37 -10.02
N GLU A 339 -8.20 20.84 -9.09
CA GLU A 339 -7.42 22.10 -9.23
C GLU A 339 -6.42 22.06 -10.40
N SER A 340 -5.91 20.88 -10.73
CA SER A 340 -4.98 20.68 -11.85
C SER A 340 -5.69 20.43 -13.18
N GLY A 341 -7.02 20.29 -13.19
CA GLY A 341 -7.80 19.96 -14.38
C GLY A 341 -7.50 18.58 -14.96
N ILE A 342 -7.05 17.63 -14.14
CA ILE A 342 -6.78 16.24 -14.55
C ILE A 342 -7.68 15.26 -13.81
N THR A 343 -7.90 14.09 -14.40
CA THR A 343 -8.64 13.01 -13.74
C THR A 343 -7.87 12.47 -12.54
N ILE A 344 -8.60 11.79 -11.63
CA ILE A 344 -7.99 11.16 -10.46
C ILE A 344 -6.99 10.05 -10.83
N ASP A 345 -7.21 9.35 -11.94
CA ASP A 345 -6.30 8.31 -12.43
C ASP A 345 -5.03 8.91 -13.05
N GLU A 346 -5.12 10.04 -13.76
CA GLU A 346 -3.94 10.80 -14.18
C GLU A 346 -3.18 11.38 -13.00
N TYR A 347 -3.90 11.85 -11.98
CA TYR A 347 -3.29 12.31 -10.74
C TYR A 347 -2.51 11.20 -10.03
N HIS A 348 -3.06 9.99 -9.96
CA HIS A 348 -2.38 8.81 -9.42
C HIS A 348 -1.02 8.56 -10.10
N ASP A 349 -0.97 8.61 -11.43
CA ASP A 349 0.26 8.36 -12.19
C ASP A 349 1.27 9.51 -12.06
N LYS A 350 0.78 10.75 -12.07
CA LYS A 350 1.58 11.93 -11.81
C LYS A 350 2.31 11.81 -10.47
N VAL A 351 1.57 11.58 -9.38
CA VAL A 351 2.19 11.54 -8.04
C VAL A 351 3.12 10.35 -7.86
N LYS A 352 2.84 9.22 -8.53
CA LYS A 352 3.70 8.03 -8.49
C LYS A 352 5.09 8.27 -9.08
N THR A 353 5.22 9.19 -10.04
CA THR A 353 6.43 9.36 -10.86
C THR A 353 7.16 10.69 -10.66
N GLU A 354 6.56 11.64 -9.97
CA GLU A 354 7.11 12.98 -9.77
C GLU A 354 8.24 13.07 -8.73
N GLY A 355 9.12 14.06 -8.92
CA GLY A 355 10.33 14.27 -8.13
C GLY A 355 11.40 13.24 -8.46
#